data_AF-A0A0F4VEV3-F1
#
_entry.id   AF-A0A0F4VEV3-F1
#
_cell.length_a   1.000
_cell.length_b   1.000
_cell.length_c   1.000
_cell.angle_alpha   90.00
_cell.angle_beta   90.00
_cell.angle_gamma   90.00
#
_symmetry.space_group_name_H-M   'P 1'
#
loop_
_entity.id
_entity.type
_entity.pdbx_description
1 polymer ?
#
loop_
_entity_poly.entity_id
_entity_poly.type
_entity_poly.pdbx_seq_one_letter_code
_entity_poly.pdbx_strand_id
1 'polypeptide(L)'
;MRAYYNETTGFVISISNSLGVSYPFIETTDLISYLESVNSGLVPKVEDGQLVFVKDTAESWRQIRETRDILLLGGDHAINMAYDEARISGSEVNPEKLRLIAEYRQALRDITNSTDTENVIWPQKSW
;
A
#
# COMPACT_ATOMS: atom_id res chain seq x y z
N MET A 1 30.55 1.62 9.39
CA MET A 1 29.28 1.25 10.05
C MET A 1 28.79 -0.05 9.43
N ARG A 2 28.12 -0.93 10.17
CA ARG A 2 27.75 -2.26 9.67
C ARG A 2 26.25 -2.38 9.50
N ALA A 3 25.81 -2.78 8.32
CA ALA A 3 24.42 -3.14 8.06
C ALA A 3 24.30 -4.67 8.21
N TYR A 4 23.66 -5.11 9.29
CA TYR A 4 23.37 -6.52 9.55
C TYR A 4 22.09 -6.92 8.85
N TYR A 5 22.12 -8.03 8.13
CA TYR A 5 21.02 -8.45 7.27
C TYR A 5 20.65 -9.92 7.46
N ASN A 6 19.45 -10.27 7.02
CA ASN A 6 19.00 -11.65 6.98
C ASN A 6 19.55 -12.35 5.73
N GLU A 7 20.32 -13.44 5.87
CA GLU A 7 20.90 -14.17 4.71
C GLU A 7 19.87 -14.70 3.72
N THR A 8 18.66 -15.04 4.20
CA THR A 8 17.61 -15.63 3.37
C THR A 8 16.88 -14.57 2.54
N THR A 9 16.64 -13.39 3.11
CA THR A 9 15.81 -12.36 2.46
C THR A 9 16.60 -11.15 1.96
N GLY A 10 17.83 -10.97 2.43
CA GLY A 10 18.68 -9.82 2.17
C GLY A 10 18.29 -8.56 2.96
N PHE A 11 17.12 -8.51 3.63
CA PHE A 11 16.69 -7.30 4.32
C PHE A 11 17.60 -6.94 5.50
N VAL A 12 17.93 -5.66 5.63
CA VAL A 12 18.73 -5.14 6.73
C VAL A 12 17.86 -5.07 7.99
N ILE A 13 18.34 -5.71 9.05
CA ILE A 13 17.65 -5.83 10.34
C ILE A 13 18.10 -4.70 11.27
N SER A 14 19.39 -4.35 11.21
CA SER A 14 19.94 -3.29 12.06
C SER A 14 21.17 -2.67 11.44
N ILE A 15 21.41 -1.41 11.77
CA ILE A 15 22.67 -0.72 11.48
C ILE A 15 23.33 -0.34 12.81
N SER A 16 24.56 -0.80 13.02
CA SER A 16 25.31 -0.44 14.22
C SER A 16 26.82 -0.40 13.97
N ASN A 17 27.54 0.28 14.86
CA ASN A 17 29.00 0.24 14.95
C ASN A 17 29.50 -0.81 15.95
N SER A 18 28.61 -1.37 16.75
CA SER A 18 28.95 -2.46 17.68
C SER A 18 29.08 -3.78 16.91
N LEU A 19 29.82 -4.74 17.48
CA LEU A 19 29.74 -6.15 17.08
C LEU A 19 28.33 -6.65 17.43
N GLY A 20 27.41 -6.53 16.48
CA GLY A 20 26.13 -7.20 16.53
C GLY A 20 26.35 -8.70 16.41
N VAL A 21 25.49 -9.46 17.08
CA VAL A 21 25.35 -10.93 17.05
C VAL A 21 25.53 -11.51 15.63
N SER A 22 25.88 -12.80 15.53
CA SER A 22 26.23 -13.70 14.39
C SER A 22 25.57 -13.54 13.00
N TYR A 23 24.82 -12.48 12.72
CA TYR A 23 24.30 -12.15 11.41
C TYR A 23 25.42 -11.68 10.47
N PRO A 24 25.30 -11.97 9.16
CA PRO A 24 26.19 -11.40 8.18
C PRO A 24 26.04 -9.88 8.16
N PHE A 25 27.09 -9.20 7.70
CA PHE A 25 27.07 -7.75 7.55
C PHE A 25 27.82 -7.30 6.31
N ILE A 26 27.46 -6.11 5.84
CA ILE A 26 28.28 -5.34 4.90
C ILE A 26 28.71 -4.03 5.57
N GLU A 27 29.90 -3.56 5.23
CA GLU A 27 30.36 -2.25 5.68
C GLU A 27 29.77 -1.16 4.78
N THR A 28 29.21 -0.14 5.42
CA THR A 28 28.76 1.09 4.78
C THR A 28 29.33 2.30 5.50
N THR A 29 29.67 3.32 4.73
CA THR A 29 30.17 4.61 5.22
C THR A 29 29.20 5.76 4.94
N ASP A 30 28.15 5.52 4.15
CA ASP A 30 27.24 6.55 3.68
C ASP A 30 25.95 6.59 4.50
N LEU A 31 26.04 7.24 5.67
CA LEU A 31 24.90 7.44 6.57
C LEU A 31 23.87 8.41 5.98
N ILE A 32 24.30 9.39 5.17
CA ILE A 32 23.41 10.41 4.62
C ILE A 32 22.46 9.77 3.62
N SER A 33 22.98 9.04 2.63
CA SER A 33 22.15 8.36 1.63
C SER A 33 21.23 7.32 2.28
N TYR A 34 21.68 6.66 3.35
CA TYR A 34 20.83 5.75 4.13
C TYR A 34 19.64 6.47 4.76
N LEU A 35 19.90 7.57 5.48
CA LEU A 35 18.84 8.33 6.15
C LEU A 35 17.86 8.94 5.13
N GLU A 36 18.35 9.47 4.02
CA GLU A 36 17.51 9.99 2.93
C GLU A 36 16.63 8.89 2.31
N SER A 37 17.18 7.69 2.10
CA SER A 37 16.45 6.55 1.54
C SER A 37 15.37 6.04 2.49
N VAL A 38 15.67 5.90 3.79
CA VAL A 38 14.68 5.47 4.77
C VAL A 38 13.60 6.55 4.96
N ASN A 39 13.97 7.84 4.99
CA ASN A 39 13.02 8.94 5.09
C ASN A 39 12.11 9.05 3.86
N SER A 40 12.53 8.56 2.69
CA SER A 40 11.72 8.46 1.49
C SER A 40 10.88 7.17 1.41
N GLY A 41 10.88 6.35 2.46
CA GLY A 41 10.07 5.14 2.56
C GLY A 41 10.67 3.90 1.88
N LEU A 42 11.97 3.92 1.56
CA LEU A 42 12.68 2.76 1.05
C LEU A 42 13.21 1.90 2.20
N VAL A 43 13.25 0.60 1.95
CA VAL A 43 13.79 -0.40 2.87
C VAL A 43 15.18 -0.81 2.41
N PRO A 44 16.19 -0.77 3.30
CA PRO A 44 17.52 -1.27 3.00
C PRO A 44 17.53 -2.80 2.83
N LYS A 45 18.12 -3.26 1.73
CA LYS A 45 18.32 -4.67 1.40
C LYS A 45 19.74 -4.88 0.89
N VAL A 46 20.35 -6.01 1.20
CA VAL A 46 21.62 -6.45 0.64
C VAL A 46 21.32 -7.37 -0.54
N GLU A 47 21.82 -7.00 -1.71
CA GLU A 47 21.66 -7.73 -2.97
C GLU A 47 23.00 -7.73 -3.70
N ASP A 48 23.47 -8.91 -4.13
CA ASP A 48 24.78 -9.09 -4.78
C ASP A 48 25.97 -8.47 -4.02
N GLY A 49 25.90 -8.49 -2.68
CA GLY A 49 26.94 -7.94 -1.80
C GLY A 49 26.92 -6.41 -1.68
N GLN A 50 25.90 -5.73 -2.21
CA GLN A 50 25.74 -4.29 -2.16
C GLN A 50 24.50 -3.89 -1.35
N LEU A 51 24.58 -2.74 -0.68
CA LEU A 51 23.41 -2.13 -0.04
C LEU A 51 22.57 -1.46 -1.12
N VAL A 52 21.37 -1.97 -1.34
CA VAL A 52 20.36 -1.39 -2.21
C VAL A 52 19.16 -0.94 -1.37
N PHE A 53 18.42 0.05 -1.87
CA PHE A 53 17.22 0.56 -1.22
C PHE A 53 16.03 0.25 -2.11
N VAL A 54 15.17 -0.64 -1.63
CA VAL A 54 14.01 -1.13 -2.38
C VAL A 54 12.74 -0.58 -1.78
N LYS A 55 11.66 -0.50 -2.56
CA LYS A 55 10.36 -0.07 -2.01
C LYS A 55 9.81 -1.11 -1.06
N ASP A 56 9.18 -0.63 0.01
CA ASP A 56 8.38 -1.47 0.88
C ASP A 56 7.08 -1.84 0.19
N THR A 57 7.10 -2.95 -0.55
CA THR A 57 5.90 -3.45 -1.25
C THR A 57 4.80 -3.89 -0.28
N ALA A 58 5.16 -4.38 0.92
CA ALA A 58 4.19 -4.81 1.93
C ALA A 58 3.44 -3.61 2.51
N GLU A 59 4.18 -2.55 2.84
CA GLU A 59 3.61 -1.28 3.30
C GLU A 59 2.80 -0.59 2.20
N SER A 60 3.29 -0.60 0.95
CA SER A 60 2.55 -0.07 -0.20
C SER A 60 1.19 -0.78 -0.36
N TRP A 61 1.17 -2.11 -0.28
CA TRP A 61 -0.07 -2.89 -0.31
C TRP A 61 -0.98 -2.62 0.88
N ARG A 62 -0.42 -2.35 2.07
CA ARG A 62 -1.21 -1.97 3.25
C ARG A 62 -1.96 -0.66 2.97
N GLN A 63 -1.27 0.36 2.50
CA GLN A 63 -1.86 1.67 2.18
C GLN A 63 -2.93 1.59 1.08
N ILE A 64 -2.69 0.78 0.05
CA ILE A 64 -3.68 0.52 -1.02
C ILE A 64 -4.94 -0.12 -0.43
N ARG A 65 -4.81 -1.13 0.42
CA ARG A 65 -5.97 -1.79 1.05
C ARG A 65 -6.75 -0.84 1.96
N GLU A 66 -6.05 -0.04 2.76
CA GLU A 66 -6.69 0.96 3.63
C GLU A 66 -7.47 2.00 2.82
N THR A 67 -6.87 2.52 1.74
CA THR A 67 -7.53 3.47 0.84
C THR A 67 -8.75 2.85 0.17
N ARG A 68 -8.62 1.61 -0.32
CA ARG A 68 -9.72 0.85 -0.91
C ARG A 68 -10.87 0.70 0.08
N ASP A 69 -10.59 0.37 1.33
CA ASP A 69 -11.61 0.15 2.35
C ASP A 69 -12.36 1.45 2.68
N ILE A 70 -11.67 2.60 2.73
CA ILE A 70 -12.30 3.93 2.84
C ILE A 70 -13.23 4.21 1.65
N LEU A 71 -12.80 3.91 0.42
CA LEU A 71 -13.61 4.12 -0.78
C LEU A 71 -14.82 3.18 -0.84
N LEU A 72 -14.66 1.93 -0.39
CA LEU A 72 -15.76 0.97 -0.25
C LEU A 72 -16.82 1.46 0.74
N LEU A 73 -16.41 2.01 1.89
CA LEU A 73 -17.31 2.66 2.86
C LEU A 73 -18.06 3.83 2.22
N GLY A 74 -17.39 4.62 1.37
CA GLY A 74 -18.04 5.66 0.58
C GLY A 74 -19.10 5.12 -0.38
N GLY A 75 -18.88 3.95 -0.98
CA GLY A 75 -19.88 3.23 -1.79
C GLY A 75 -21.07 2.76 -0.96
N ASP A 76 -20.84 2.22 0.23
CA ASP A 76 -21.91 1.80 1.14
C ASP A 76 -22.78 2.99 1.59
N HIS A 77 -22.14 4.13 1.85
CA HIS A 77 -22.86 5.37 2.14
C HIS A 77 -23.73 5.82 0.96
N ALA A 78 -23.24 5.75 -0.27
CA ALA A 78 -24.01 6.11 -1.47
C ALA A 78 -25.25 5.21 -1.68
N ILE A 79 -25.16 3.93 -1.33
CA ILE A 79 -26.32 3.02 -1.33
C ILE A 79 -27.37 3.52 -0.34
N ASN A 80 -26.97 3.79 0.91
CA ASN A 80 -27.89 4.28 1.94
C ASN A 80 -28.56 5.59 1.51
N MET A 81 -27.80 6.53 0.95
CA MET A 81 -28.35 7.78 0.41
C MET A 81 -29.41 7.53 -0.67
N ALA A 82 -29.19 6.58 -1.59
CA ALA A 82 -30.15 6.26 -2.64
C ALA A 82 -31.47 5.71 -2.07
N TYR A 83 -31.42 4.90 -1.02
CA TYR A 83 -32.60 4.41 -0.31
C TYR A 83 -33.31 5.53 0.46
N ASP A 84 -32.57 6.42 1.12
CA ASP A 84 -33.13 7.55 1.84
C ASP A 84 -33.82 8.54 0.89
N GLU A 85 -33.19 8.87 -0.25
CA GLU A 85 -33.75 9.73 -1.30
C GLU A 85 -35.09 9.17 -1.83
N ALA A 86 -35.13 7.87 -2.12
CA ALA A 86 -36.35 7.19 -2.58
C ALA A 86 -37.45 7.23 -1.52
N ARG A 87 -37.10 6.96 -0.26
CA ARG A 87 -38.04 7.01 0.86
C ARG A 87 -38.60 8.42 1.09
N ILE A 88 -37.75 9.45 1.05
CA ILE A 88 -38.14 10.84 1.25
C ILE A 88 -39.06 11.32 0.12
N SER A 89 -38.74 10.94 -1.11
CA SER A 89 -39.53 11.32 -2.31
C SER A 89 -40.78 10.48 -2.52
N GLY A 90 -40.95 9.37 -1.77
CA GLY A 90 -42.03 8.41 -1.98
C GLY A 90 -41.92 7.66 -3.31
N SER A 91 -40.71 7.55 -3.86
CA SER A 91 -40.43 6.87 -5.12
C SER A 91 -39.69 5.56 -4.90
N GLU A 92 -39.53 4.78 -5.97
CA GLU A 92 -38.67 3.60 -5.95
C GLU A 92 -37.19 3.99 -6.13
N VAL A 93 -36.29 3.21 -5.55
CA VAL A 93 -34.84 3.44 -5.70
C VAL A 93 -34.44 3.24 -7.16
N ASN A 94 -33.67 4.18 -7.71
CA ASN A 94 -33.16 4.07 -9.07
C ASN A 94 -32.23 2.83 -9.21
N PRO A 95 -32.63 1.79 -9.96
CA PRO A 95 -31.84 0.56 -10.09
C PRO A 95 -30.52 0.80 -10.84
N GLU A 96 -30.47 1.78 -11.73
CA GLU A 96 -29.26 2.13 -12.48
C GLU A 96 -28.20 2.76 -11.55
N LYS A 97 -28.62 3.60 -10.60
CA LYS A 97 -27.73 4.16 -9.57
C LYS A 97 -27.13 3.04 -8.71
N LEU A 98 -27.93 2.05 -8.32
CA LEU A 98 -27.45 0.88 -7.56
C LEU A 98 -26.46 0.03 -8.38
N ARG A 99 -26.73 -0.18 -9.68
CA ARG A 99 -25.82 -0.90 -10.58
C ARG A 99 -24.46 -0.19 -10.67
N LEU A 100 -24.45 1.12 -10.90
CA LEU A 100 -23.23 1.93 -11.00
C LEU A 100 -22.39 1.90 -9.71
N ILE A 101 -23.04 1.96 -8.54
CA ILE A 101 -22.34 1.84 -7.24
C ILE A 101 -21.76 0.43 -7.06
N ALA A 102 -22.50 -0.62 -7.46
CA ALA A 102 -22.02 -1.99 -7.39
C ALA A 102 -20.78 -2.22 -8.28
N GLU A 103 -20.79 -1.71 -9.50
CA GLU A 103 -19.67 -1.78 -10.45
C GLU A 103 -18.44 -1.07 -9.93
N TYR A 104 -18.61 0.13 -9.36
CA TYR A 104 -17.53 0.86 -8.71
C TYR A 104 -16.91 0.07 -7.55
N ARG A 105 -17.74 -0.51 -6.67
CA ARG A 105 -17.25 -1.33 -5.55
C ARG A 105 -16.53 -2.58 -6.03
N GLN A 106 -16.97 -3.19 -7.11
CA GLN A 106 -16.28 -4.33 -7.70
C GLN A 106 -14.91 -3.92 -8.27
N ALA A 107 -14.87 -2.82 -9.04
CA ALA A 107 -13.61 -2.29 -9.58
C ALA A 107 -12.59 -1.98 -8.48
N LEU A 108 -13.02 -1.45 -7.33
CA LEU A 108 -12.16 -1.24 -6.17
C LEU A 108 -11.57 -2.54 -5.61
N ARG A 109 -12.33 -3.63 -5.58
CA ARG A 109 -11.85 -4.94 -5.10
C ARG A 109 -10.85 -5.55 -6.09
N ASP A 110 -11.04 -5.31 -7.37
CA ASP A 110 -10.19 -5.86 -8.42
C ASP A 110 -8.78 -5.23 -8.42
N ILE A 111 -8.60 -4.03 -7.86
CA ILE A 111 -7.28 -3.38 -7.69
C ILE A 111 -6.28 -4.30 -6.98
N THR A 112 -6.73 -5.03 -5.96
CA THR A 112 -5.84 -5.91 -5.19
C THR A 112 -5.44 -7.20 -5.91
N ASN A 113 -5.92 -7.42 -7.13
CA ASN A 113 -5.46 -8.49 -8.02
C ASN A 113 -4.28 -8.04 -8.91
N SER A 114 -3.96 -6.74 -8.94
CA SER A 114 -2.77 -6.22 -9.62
C SER A 114 -1.49 -6.65 -8.89
N THR A 115 -0.38 -6.75 -9.63
CA THR A 115 0.96 -6.94 -9.05
C THR A 115 1.72 -5.62 -8.89
N ASP A 116 1.21 -4.54 -9.47
CA ASP A 116 1.85 -3.22 -9.48
C ASP A 116 1.21 -2.30 -8.42
N THR A 117 1.99 -1.98 -7.38
CA THR A 117 1.60 -1.06 -6.31
C THR A 117 1.86 0.41 -6.65
N GLU A 118 2.61 0.70 -7.70
CA GLU A 118 3.04 2.07 -8.04
C GLU A 118 2.03 2.77 -8.94
N ASN A 119 1.39 2.01 -9.84
CA ASN A 119 0.47 2.55 -10.83
C ASN A 119 -0.98 2.13 -10.55
N VAL A 120 -1.41 2.26 -9.29
CA VAL A 120 -2.81 1.99 -8.93
C VAL A 120 -3.72 3.08 -9.50
N ILE A 121 -4.56 2.69 -10.45
CA ILE A 121 -5.59 3.55 -11.03
C ILE A 121 -6.90 3.31 -10.29
N TRP A 122 -7.38 4.32 -9.57
CA TRP A 122 -8.63 4.25 -8.83
C TRP A 122 -9.84 4.49 -9.75
N PRO A 123 -10.87 3.64 -9.71
CA PRO A 123 -12.11 3.90 -10.42
C PRO A 123 -12.71 5.21 -9.92
N GLN A 124 -13.38 5.93 -10.82
CA GLN A 124 -14.08 7.17 -10.49
C GLN A 124 -15.56 6.87 -10.19
N LYS A 125 -16.15 7.68 -9.31
CA LYS A 125 -17.57 7.57 -8.99
C LYS A 125 -18.39 7.95 -10.23
N SER A 126 -19.32 7.09 -10.63
CA SER A 126 -20.10 7.20 -11.86
C SER A 126 -21.54 7.65 -11.64
N TRP A 127 -21.90 8.04 -10.41
CA TRP A 127 -23.23 8.45 -9.99
C TRP A 127 -23.23 9.86 -9.37
#